data_AF-A0A9P0M6X8-F1
#
_entry.id   AF-A0A9P0M6X8-F1
#
_cell.length_a   1.000
_cell.length_b   1.000
_cell.length_c   1.000
_cell.angle_alpha   90.00
_cell.angle_beta   90.00
_cell.angle_gamma   90.00
#
_symmetry.space_group_name_H-M   'P 1'
#
loop_
_entity.id
_entity.type
_entity.pdbx_description
1 polymer ?
#
loop_
_entity_poly.entity_id
_entity_poly.type
_entity_poly.pdbx_seq_one_letter_code
_entity_poly.pdbx_strand_id
1 'polypeptide(L)'
;MDKIPAKHLIQKGRIVTTWSIWPVKERVSILRCFNCLEFGHRAERCTGADRRGECRNCGQAGHTPTQRLQEHLVLHYLQDSWTSSRPN
;
A
#
# COMPACT_ATOMS: atom_id res chain seq x y z
N MET A 1 -4.87 35.38 0.07
CA MET A 1 -4.27 34.11 -0.40
C MET A 1 -5.01 33.70 -1.66
N ASP A 2 -4.41 33.90 -2.82
CA ASP A 2 -5.04 33.56 -4.09
C ASP A 2 -5.07 32.05 -4.27
N LYS A 3 -6.28 31.50 -4.51
CA LYS A 3 -6.47 30.07 -4.69
C LYS A 3 -5.99 29.68 -6.09
N ILE A 4 -4.88 28.96 -6.18
CA ILE A 4 -4.42 28.39 -7.44
C ILE A 4 -5.23 27.10 -7.71
N PRO A 5 -5.89 26.96 -8.88
CA PRO A 5 -6.66 25.77 -9.19
C PRO A 5 -5.75 24.55 -9.37
N ALA A 6 -6.17 23.39 -8.85
CA ALA A 6 -5.39 22.15 -8.87
C ALA A 6 -4.97 21.71 -10.30
N LYS A 7 -5.82 21.97 -11.30
CA LYS A 7 -5.53 21.69 -12.71
C LYS A 7 -4.25 22.38 -13.19
N HIS A 8 -4.02 23.62 -12.74
CA HIS A 8 -2.85 24.40 -13.11
C HIS A 8 -1.56 23.81 -12.55
N LEU A 9 -1.61 23.25 -11.34
CA LEU A 9 -0.47 22.59 -10.71
C LEU A 9 -0.14 21.26 -11.41
N ILE A 10 -1.15 20.50 -11.81
CA ILE A 10 -0.97 19.25 -12.57
C ILE A 10 -0.36 19.55 -13.95
N GLN A 11 -0.84 20.59 -14.65
CA GLN A 11 -0.30 20.98 -15.96
C GLN A 11 1.16 21.43 -15.87
N LYS A 12 1.54 22.18 -14.83
CA LYS A 12 2.94 22.53 -14.57
C LYS A 12 3.81 21.31 -14.26
N GLY A 13 3.22 20.22 -13.74
CA GLY A 13 3.87 18.95 -13.46
C GLY A 13 4.91 18.97 -12.32
N ARG A 14 5.31 20.15 -11.84
CA ARG A 14 6.24 20.33 -10.72
C ARG A 14 5.89 21.57 -9.92
N ILE A 15 6.06 21.47 -8.60
CA ILE A 15 6.09 22.62 -7.68
C ILE A 15 7.56 22.86 -7.35
N VAL A 16 8.05 24.01 -7.79
CA VAL A 16 9.44 24.42 -7.55
C VAL A 16 9.43 25.49 -6.48
N THR A 17 10.14 25.23 -5.39
CA THR A 17 10.59 26.23 -4.44
C THR A 17 12.11 26.36 -4.61
N THR A 18 12.72 27.40 -4.03
CA THR A 18 14.16 27.66 -4.13
C THR A 18 15.02 26.47 -3.71
N TRP A 19 14.53 25.66 -2.77
CA TRP A 19 15.29 24.59 -2.10
C TRP A 19 14.78 23.20 -2.47
N SER A 20 13.67 23.09 -3.20
CA SER A 20 13.02 21.81 -3.44
C SER A 20 12.19 21.80 -4.72
N ILE A 21 12.24 20.67 -5.42
CA ILE A 21 11.43 20.42 -6.61
C ILE A 21 10.57 19.20 -6.32
N TRP A 22 9.26 19.38 -6.38
CA TRP A 22 8.28 18.34 -6.09
C TRP A 22 7.53 17.97 -7.37
N PRO A 23 7.55 16.72 -7.84
CA PRO A 23 6.73 16.30 -8.97
C PRO A 23 5.26 16.31 -8.57
N VAL A 24 4.42 16.88 -9.42
CA VAL A 24 2.97 16.88 -9.27
C VAL A 24 2.38 15.91 -10.28
N LYS A 25 1.53 15.01 -9.79
CA LYS A 25 0.75 14.09 -10.62
C LYS A 25 -0.69 14.12 -10.15
N GLU A 26 -1.61 13.89 -11.08
CA GLU A 26 -3.00 13.66 -10.70
C GLU A 26 -3.09 12.39 -9.84
N ARG A 27 -3.87 12.46 -8.75
CA ARG A 27 -4.16 11.29 -7.94
C ARG A 27 -5.21 10.46 -8.69
N VAL A 28 -4.76 9.37 -9.31
CA VAL A 28 -5.67 8.35 -9.83
C VAL A 28 -6.18 7.52 -8.67
N SER A 29 -7.48 7.63 -8.36
CA SER A 29 -8.13 6.77 -7.37
C SER A 29 -8.73 5.56 -8.08
N ILE A 30 -8.08 4.41 -7.93
CA ILE A 30 -8.61 3.14 -8.43
C ILE A 30 -9.57 2.58 -7.38
N LEU A 31 -10.78 2.23 -7.79
CA LEU A 31 -11.78 1.61 -6.93
C LEU A 31 -11.28 0.23 -6.48
N ARG A 32 -10.95 0.11 -5.20
CA ARG A 32 -10.61 -1.15 -4.52
C ARG A 32 -11.75 -1.54 -3.58
N CYS A 33 -12.22 -2.78 -3.69
CA CYS A 33 -13.25 -3.33 -2.84
C CYS A 33 -12.75 -3.46 -1.40
N PHE A 34 -13.54 -3.00 -0.42
CA PHE A 34 -13.20 -3.12 1.00
C PHE A 34 -13.42 -4.52 1.57
N ASN A 35 -14.12 -5.40 0.83
CA ASN A 35 -14.44 -6.75 1.27
C ASN A 35 -13.34 -7.73 0.84
N CYS A 36 -13.09 -7.87 -0.47
CA CYS A 36 -12.15 -8.85 -1.01
C CYS A 36 -10.78 -8.27 -1.42
N LEU A 37 -10.61 -6.95 -1.32
CA LEU A 37 -9.39 -6.20 -1.72
C LEU A 37 -9.08 -6.16 -3.22
N GLU A 38 -9.95 -6.73 -4.07
CA GLU A 38 -9.85 -6.67 -5.53
C GLU A 38 -10.32 -5.33 -6.11
N PHE A 39 -9.91 -5.05 -7.35
CA PHE A 39 -10.29 -3.82 -8.06
C PHE A 39 -11.59 -3.99 -8.88
N GLY A 40 -12.20 -2.86 -9.25
CA GLY A 40 -13.26 -2.82 -10.26
C GLY A 40 -14.69 -2.99 -9.73
N HIS A 41 -14.88 -3.19 -8.42
CA HIS A 41 -16.21 -3.25 -7.81
C HIS A 41 -16.23 -2.68 -6.39
N ARG A 42 -17.43 -2.35 -5.92
CA ARG A 42 -17.72 -1.93 -4.54
C ARG A 42 -18.07 -3.14 -3.68
N ALA A 43 -17.89 -3.01 -2.37
CA ALA A 43 -18.26 -4.04 -1.39
C ALA A 43 -19.74 -4.48 -1.50
N GLU A 44 -20.63 -3.58 -1.88
CA GLU A 44 -22.07 -3.85 -2.09
C GLU A 44 -22.33 -4.90 -3.18
N ARG A 45 -21.46 -4.99 -4.21
CA ARG A 45 -21.57 -5.94 -5.32
C ARG A 45 -20.47 -7.01 -5.28
N CYS A 46 -19.85 -7.20 -4.11
CA CYS A 46 -18.76 -8.14 -3.96
C CYS A 46 -19.29 -9.57 -3.84
N THR A 47 -18.83 -10.44 -4.72
CA THR A 47 -19.07 -11.90 -4.66
C THR A 47 -17.85 -12.68 -4.16
N GLY A 48 -16.75 -11.98 -3.85
CA GLY A 48 -15.51 -12.58 -3.35
C GLY A 48 -15.53 -12.88 -1.84
N ALA A 49 -14.49 -13.57 -1.39
CA ALA A 49 -14.27 -13.88 0.02
C ALA A 49 -14.15 -12.61 0.89
N ASP A 50 -14.64 -12.70 2.12
CA ASP A 50 -14.54 -11.63 3.11
C ASP A 50 -13.13 -11.59 3.71
N ARG A 51 -12.40 -10.50 3.45
CA ARG A 51 -11.05 -10.20 3.96
C ARG A 51 -11.03 -8.94 4.82
N ARG A 52 -12.16 -8.54 5.41
CA ARG A 52 -12.26 -7.30 6.22
C ARG A 52 -11.33 -7.30 7.45
N GLY A 53 -10.96 -8.47 7.95
CA GLY A 53 -10.02 -8.65 9.06
C GLY A 53 -8.54 -8.57 8.67
N GLU A 54 -8.25 -8.47 7.37
CA GLU A 54 -6.89 -8.45 6.84
C GLU A 54 -6.43 -7.02 6.52
N CYS A 55 -5.12 -6.81 6.59
CA CYS A 55 -4.51 -5.54 6.22
C CYS A 55 -4.69 -5.26 4.74
N ARG A 56 -5.30 -4.12 4.39
CA ARG A 56 -5.57 -3.72 3.00
C ARG A 56 -4.32 -3.49 2.14
N ASN A 57 -3.15 -3.39 2.77
CA ASN A 57 -1.88 -3.18 2.07
C ASN A 57 -1.12 -4.48 1.80
N CYS A 58 -1.22 -5.50 2.66
CA CYS A 58 -0.43 -6.73 2.54
C CYS A 58 -1.25 -8.03 2.61
N GLY A 59 -2.55 -7.98 2.91
CA GLY A 59 -3.43 -9.15 2.99
C GLY A 59 -3.21 -10.06 4.20
N GLN A 60 -2.51 -9.59 5.23
CA GLN A 60 -2.30 -10.37 6.45
C GLN A 60 -3.15 -9.87 7.61
N ALA A 61 -3.67 -10.79 8.41
CA ALA A 61 -4.39 -10.47 9.63
C ALA A 61 -3.45 -9.99 10.75
N GLY A 62 -4.00 -9.35 11.77
CA GLY A 62 -3.26 -9.00 13.00
C GLY A 62 -2.69 -7.57 13.06
N HIS A 63 -2.87 -6.74 12.02
CA HIS A 63 -2.44 -5.34 12.07
C HIS A 63 -3.31 -4.42 11.20
N THR A 64 -3.35 -3.14 11.57
CA THR A 64 -4.00 -2.10 10.74
C THR A 64 -3.07 -1.59 9.64
N PRO A 65 -3.59 -1.04 8.53
CA PRO A 65 -2.76 -0.50 7.43
C PRO A 65 -1.77 0.58 7.86
N THR A 66 -2.04 1.26 8.98
CA THR A 66 -1.19 2.32 9.55
C THR A 66 -0.02 1.73 10.36
N GLN A 67 -0.19 0.54 10.95
CA GLN A 67 0.81 -0.15 11.77
C GLN A 67 1.85 -0.90 10.92
N ARG A 68 2.43 -0.24 9.90
CA ARG A 68 3.54 -0.79 9.09
C ARG A 68 4.90 -0.74 9.80
N LEU A 69 4.92 -0.71 11.14
CA LEU A 69 6.15 -0.73 11.92
C LEU A 69 6.53 -2.19 12.21
N GLN A 70 7.37 -2.73 11.32
CA GLN A 70 8.34 -3.80 11.57
C GLN A 70 7.91 -5.03 12.40
N GLU A 71 7.09 -5.91 11.82
CA GLU A 71 7.06 -7.33 12.26
C GLU A 71 7.25 -8.35 11.12
N HIS A 72 7.34 -7.92 9.85
CA HIS A 72 7.65 -8.83 8.73
C HIS A 72 9.14 -8.93 8.39
N LEU A 73 10.03 -8.33 9.18
CA LEU A 73 11.47 -8.41 8.90
C LEU A 73 12.17 -9.59 9.59
N VAL A 74 11.47 -10.48 10.32
CA VAL A 74 12.16 -11.50 11.14
C VAL A 74 11.76 -12.97 10.89
N LEU A 75 10.60 -13.33 10.32
CA LEU A 75 10.15 -14.75 10.34
C LEU A 75 9.99 -15.47 9.00
N HIS A 76 10.57 -14.99 7.91
CA HIS A 76 10.74 -15.82 6.69
C HIS A 76 12.20 -16.15 6.36
N TYR A 77 13.16 -15.67 7.14
CA TYR A 77 14.59 -15.97 6.93
C TYR A 77 15.14 -17.09 7.84
N LEU A 78 14.31 -17.71 8.68
CA LEU A 78 14.75 -18.73 9.64
C LEU A 78 13.87 -19.99 9.63
N GLN A 79 13.40 -20.41 8.45
CA GLN A 79 12.81 -21.74 8.27
C GLN A 79 13.37 -22.53 7.08
N ASP A 80 14.52 -22.11 6.53
CA ASP A 80 15.33 -23.00 5.70
C ASP A 80 16.38 -23.68 6.60
N SER A 81 15.93 -24.82 7.13
CA SER A 81 16.71 -25.94 7.64
C SER A 81 18.18 -25.99 7.20
N TRP A 82 19.10 -25.63 8.10
CA TRP A 82 20.46 -26.19 8.10
C TRP A 82 20.51 -27.36 9.08
N THR A 83 19.73 -28.40 8.78
CA THR A 83 19.99 -29.73 9.32
C THR A 83 21.06 -30.38 8.45
N SER A 84 22.32 -30.17 8.78
CA SER A 84 23.35 -31.16 8.46
C SER A 84 24.20 -31.38 9.68
N SER A 85 23.86 -32.44 10.39
CA SER A 85 24.76 -33.27 11.17
C SER A 85 26.15 -33.26 10.54
N ARG A 86 27.17 -32.85 11.31
CA ARG A 86 28.57 -33.11 10.97
C ARG A 86 28.82 -34.61 11.13
N PRO A 87 29.13 -35.39 10.07
CA PRO A 87 29.88 -36.62 10.28
C PRO A 87 31.35 -36.28 10.50
N ASN A 88 32.00 -37.12 11.30
CA ASN A 88 33.42 -37.13 11.63
C ASN A 88 34.33 -37.08 10.40
#